data_AF-B7FVJ8-F1
#
_entry.id   AF-B7FVJ8-F1
#
_cell.length_a   1.000
_cell.length_b   1.000
_cell.length_c   1.000
_cell.angle_alpha   90.00
_cell.angle_beta   90.00
_cell.angle_gamma   90.00
#
_symmetry.space_group_name_H-M   'P 1'
#
loop_
_entity.id
_entity.type
_entity.pdbx_description
1 polymer ?
#
loop_
_entity_poly.entity_id
_entity_poly.type
_entity_poly.pdbx_seq_one_letter_code
_entity_poly.pdbx_strand_id
1 'polypeptide(L)'
;RSILLDGALARDTLIASNVRLVVSIAKKWAKNAHKAARETVQEGILGLAKAADRYDPERGLRFATYATYWVTNSVRFCFQTASTGCLRVPVGFHDTKTKFKRLVKEYYDEFGDAPGIDDLAEQMGLTRPRLEVILRSTRPLVSIDAPLRTGAVTQAGKAGNDVSQTNLLLADLLTDEQALPPEDLVELSFLRQNLENAMATELAPHERDVLRLRLGL
;
A
#
# COMPACT_ATOMS: atom_id res chain seq x y z
N ARG A 1 -19.50 -34.20 27.29
CA ARG A 1 -18.62 -33.02 27.48
C ARG A 1 -17.14 -33.37 27.30
N SER A 2 -16.68 -34.55 27.74
CA SER A 2 -15.30 -35.05 27.53
C SER A 2 -14.88 -35.16 26.06
N ILE A 3 -15.71 -35.78 25.20
CA ILE A 3 -15.38 -36.01 23.77
C ILE A 3 -15.07 -34.71 23.01
N LEU A 4 -15.78 -33.62 23.32
CA LEU A 4 -15.53 -32.31 22.69
C LEU A 4 -14.21 -31.69 23.16
N LEU A 5 -13.86 -31.88 24.44
CA LEU A 5 -12.59 -31.42 24.98
C LEU A 5 -11.43 -32.23 24.39
N ASP A 6 -11.59 -33.54 24.29
CA ASP A 6 -10.59 -34.43 23.67
C ASP A 6 -10.38 -34.08 22.20
N GLY A 7 -11.46 -33.77 21.46
CA GLY A 7 -11.38 -33.30 20.08
C GLY A 7 -10.62 -31.97 19.94
N ALA A 8 -10.86 -31.02 20.83
CA ALA A 8 -10.15 -29.75 20.85
C ALA A 8 -8.65 -29.94 21.15
N LEU A 9 -8.31 -30.78 22.14
CA LEU A 9 -6.93 -31.12 22.48
C LEU A 9 -6.21 -31.84 21.33
N ALA A 10 -6.89 -32.77 20.65
CA ALA A 10 -6.34 -33.46 19.48
C ALA A 10 -6.05 -32.48 18.32
N ARG A 11 -6.93 -31.50 18.11
CA ARG A 11 -6.71 -30.44 17.12
C ARG A 11 -5.51 -29.57 17.48
N ASP A 12 -5.42 -29.13 18.73
CA ASP A 12 -4.34 -28.26 19.18
C ASP A 12 -2.98 -28.96 19.14
N THR A 13 -2.94 -30.24 19.51
CA THR A 13 -1.73 -31.08 19.38
C THR A 13 -1.32 -31.30 17.91
N LEU A 14 -2.28 -31.48 17.01
CA LEU A 14 -2.02 -31.57 15.56
C LEU A 14 -1.42 -30.27 15.02
N ILE A 15 -1.93 -29.11 15.44
CA ILE A 15 -1.40 -27.80 15.03
C ILE A 15 0.00 -27.58 15.63
N ALA A 16 0.15 -27.77 16.95
CA ALA A 16 1.40 -27.51 17.68
C ALA A 16 2.58 -28.35 17.17
N SER A 17 2.34 -29.63 16.87
CA SER A 17 3.36 -30.53 16.32
C SER A 17 3.87 -30.11 14.94
N ASN A 18 3.06 -29.40 14.15
CA ASN A 18 3.37 -29.03 12.78
C ASN A 18 3.82 -27.56 12.59
N VAL A 19 3.99 -26.79 13.68
CA VAL A 19 4.44 -25.38 13.58
C VAL A 19 5.81 -25.23 12.89
N ARG A 20 6.71 -26.22 13.02
CA ARG A 20 8.03 -26.20 12.36
C ARG A 20 7.93 -26.15 10.83
N LEU A 21 6.91 -26.79 10.25
CA LEU A 21 6.61 -26.73 8.82
C LEU A 21 6.32 -25.28 8.40
N VAL A 22 5.47 -24.58 9.16
CA VAL A 22 5.12 -23.18 8.89
C VAL A 22 6.36 -22.28 8.89
N VAL A 23 7.22 -22.43 9.90
CA VAL A 23 8.46 -21.64 10.00
C VAL A 23 9.36 -21.89 8.78
N SER A 24 9.48 -23.14 8.33
CA SER A 24 10.28 -23.49 7.15
C SER A 24 9.76 -22.84 5.85
N ILE A 25 8.44 -22.77 5.68
CA ILE A 25 7.79 -22.16 4.51
C ILE A 25 7.94 -20.64 4.60
N ALA A 26 7.58 -20.04 5.74
CA ALA A 26 7.67 -18.60 5.97
C ALA A 26 9.09 -18.07 5.74
N LYS A 27 10.14 -18.80 6.18
CA LYS A 27 11.54 -18.42 5.94
C LYS A 27 11.90 -18.31 4.45
N LYS A 28 11.38 -19.18 3.59
CA LYS A 28 11.64 -19.11 2.14
C LYS A 28 11.07 -17.82 1.53
N TRP A 29 9.88 -17.41 1.98
CA TRP A 29 9.24 -16.19 1.49
C TRP A 29 9.83 -14.92 2.09
N ALA A 30 10.24 -14.95 3.37
CA ALA A 30 10.88 -13.81 4.03
C ALA A 30 12.25 -13.45 3.45
N LYS A 31 13.02 -14.42 2.91
CA LYS A 31 14.30 -14.12 2.24
C LYS A 31 14.16 -13.17 1.04
N ASN A 32 12.99 -13.15 0.40
CA ASN A 32 12.74 -12.38 -0.81
C ASN A 32 12.00 -11.05 -0.54
N ALA A 33 11.63 -10.76 0.71
CA ALA A 33 10.76 -9.63 1.04
C ALA A 33 11.11 -9.00 2.38
N HIS A 34 11.00 -7.66 2.47
CA HIS A 34 11.35 -6.87 3.66
C HIS A 34 10.41 -7.04 4.87
N LYS A 35 9.54 -8.04 4.90
CA LYS A 35 8.54 -8.20 5.98
C LYS A 35 9.15 -8.88 7.22
N ALA A 36 8.71 -8.45 8.41
CA ALA A 36 9.06 -9.09 9.67
C ALA A 36 8.64 -10.57 9.67
N ALA A 37 9.61 -11.47 9.86
CA ALA A 37 9.41 -12.92 9.83
C ALA A 37 8.28 -13.40 10.77
N ARG A 38 8.03 -12.68 11.87
CA ARG A 38 7.00 -13.00 12.87
C ARG A 38 5.58 -12.94 12.30
N GLU A 39 5.25 -11.89 11.55
CA GLU A 39 3.90 -11.71 11.00
C GLU A 39 3.57 -12.79 9.96
N THR A 40 4.55 -13.12 9.13
CA THR A 40 4.41 -14.19 8.13
C THR A 40 4.17 -15.55 8.77
N VAL A 41 4.88 -15.85 9.87
CA VAL A 41 4.67 -17.10 10.62
C VAL A 41 3.27 -17.14 11.22
N GLN A 42 2.79 -16.04 11.77
CA GLN A 42 1.46 -15.98 12.41
C GLN A 42 0.32 -16.21 11.40
N GLU A 43 0.39 -15.59 10.23
CA GLU A 43 -0.55 -15.87 9.12
C GLU A 43 -0.43 -17.29 8.59
N GLY A 44 0.79 -17.84 8.56
CA GLY A 44 1.01 -19.24 8.22
C GLY A 44 0.36 -20.21 9.22
N ILE A 45 0.37 -19.89 10.52
CA ILE A 45 -0.29 -20.68 11.56
C ILE A 45 -1.81 -20.64 11.37
N LEU A 46 -2.39 -19.48 11.00
CA LEU A 46 -3.81 -19.39 10.65
C LEU A 46 -4.15 -20.29 9.45
N GLY A 47 -3.28 -20.34 8.44
CA GLY A 47 -3.38 -21.28 7.33
C GLY A 47 -3.31 -22.75 7.77
N LEU A 48 -2.40 -23.08 8.69
CA LEU A 48 -2.26 -24.42 9.25
C LEU A 48 -3.51 -24.85 10.02
N ALA A 49 -4.11 -23.95 10.80
CA ALA A 49 -5.35 -24.22 11.52
C ALA A 49 -6.50 -24.55 10.55
N LYS A 50 -6.65 -23.78 9.46
CA LYS A 50 -7.64 -24.08 8.40
C LYS A 50 -7.37 -25.43 7.73
N ALA A 51 -6.11 -25.83 7.58
CA ALA A 51 -5.76 -27.13 7.06
C ALA A 51 -6.15 -28.25 8.03
N ALA A 52 -5.92 -28.07 9.34
CA ALA A 52 -6.32 -29.03 10.37
C ALA A 52 -7.84 -29.22 10.39
N ASP A 53 -8.62 -28.14 10.26
CA ASP A 53 -10.08 -28.19 10.27
C ASP A 53 -10.68 -28.94 9.06
N ARG A 54 -9.96 -29.00 7.94
CA ARG A 54 -10.41 -29.59 6.66
C ARG A 54 -9.66 -30.86 6.27
N TYR A 55 -8.76 -31.32 7.13
CA TYR A 55 -7.95 -32.49 6.83
C TYR A 55 -8.79 -33.76 6.97
N ASP A 56 -8.67 -34.62 5.96
CA ASP A 56 -9.38 -35.88 5.89
C ASP A 56 -8.34 -37.03 5.89
N PRO A 57 -8.22 -37.78 7.01
CA PRO A 57 -7.25 -38.85 7.13
C PRO A 57 -7.60 -40.08 6.28
N GLU A 58 -8.86 -40.26 5.86
CA GLU A 58 -9.30 -41.43 5.08
C GLU A 58 -8.72 -41.41 3.65
N ARG A 59 -8.32 -40.23 3.16
CA ARG A 59 -7.70 -40.06 1.84
C ARG A 59 -6.27 -40.61 1.74
N GLY A 60 -5.68 -41.09 2.84
CA GLY A 60 -4.35 -41.72 2.86
C GLY A 60 -3.17 -40.76 2.59
N LEU A 61 -3.41 -39.45 2.54
CA LEU A 61 -2.37 -38.44 2.33
C LEU A 61 -1.84 -37.93 3.67
N ARG A 62 -0.51 -37.75 3.77
CA ARG A 62 0.12 -37.16 4.97
C ARG A 62 -0.38 -35.73 5.17
N PHE A 63 -0.67 -35.37 6.42
CA PHE A 63 -1.11 -34.01 6.80
C PHE A 63 -0.17 -32.91 6.28
N ALA A 64 1.15 -33.09 6.41
CA ALA A 64 2.14 -32.11 5.95
C ALA A 64 2.01 -31.77 4.45
N THR A 65 1.68 -32.74 3.60
CA THR A 65 1.48 -32.54 2.16
C THR A 65 0.29 -31.61 1.92
N TYR A 66 -0.83 -31.85 2.61
CA TYR A 66 -2.04 -31.03 2.52
C TYR A 66 -1.85 -29.64 3.12
N ALA A 67 -1.28 -29.58 4.33
CA ALA A 67 -1.04 -28.34 5.06
C ALA A 67 -0.13 -27.37 4.30
N THR A 68 0.84 -27.88 3.55
CA THR A 68 1.76 -27.05 2.75
C THR A 68 1.02 -26.12 1.79
N TYR A 69 -0.08 -26.56 1.18
CA TYR A 69 -0.89 -25.73 0.28
C TYR A 69 -1.53 -24.54 1.02
N TRP A 70 -2.21 -24.83 2.15
CA TRP A 70 -2.89 -23.82 2.95
C TRP A 70 -1.96 -22.80 3.59
N VAL A 71 -0.82 -23.28 4.10
CA VAL A 71 0.21 -22.43 4.70
C VAL A 71 0.82 -21.53 3.63
N THR A 72 1.18 -22.07 2.47
CA THR A 72 1.77 -21.29 1.37
C THR A 72 0.79 -20.23 0.85
N ASN A 73 -0.49 -20.58 0.70
CA ASN A 73 -1.51 -19.64 0.25
C ASN A 73 -1.71 -18.48 1.24
N SER A 74 -1.80 -18.80 2.54
CA SER A 74 -1.97 -17.79 3.60
C SER A 74 -0.77 -16.85 3.69
N VAL A 75 0.45 -17.42 3.60
CA VAL A 75 1.69 -16.65 3.54
C VAL A 75 1.73 -15.75 2.30
N ARG A 76 1.40 -16.26 1.12
CA ARG A 76 1.37 -15.47 -0.13
C ARG A 76 0.40 -14.30 -0.03
N PHE A 77 -0.82 -14.52 0.48
CA PHE A 77 -1.83 -13.47 0.65
C PHE A 77 -1.37 -12.36 1.61
N CYS A 78 -0.71 -12.75 2.71
CA CYS A 78 -0.11 -11.84 3.68
C CYS A 78 0.94 -10.91 3.03
N PHE A 79 1.77 -11.44 2.13
CA PHE A 79 2.75 -10.64 1.38
C PHE A 79 2.11 -9.74 0.32
N GLN A 80 1.10 -10.23 -0.41
CA GLN A 80 0.41 -9.43 -1.41
C GLN A 80 -0.23 -8.18 -0.78
N THR A 81 -0.99 -8.38 0.29
CA THR A 81 -1.68 -7.29 1.00
C THR A 81 -0.69 -6.27 1.57
N ALA A 82 0.46 -6.72 2.08
CA ALA A 82 1.48 -5.83 2.65
C ALA A 82 2.29 -5.07 1.57
N SER A 83 2.33 -5.53 0.32
CA SER A 83 3.20 -4.95 -0.71
C SER A 83 2.81 -3.53 -1.13
N THR A 84 1.55 -3.13 -0.94
CA THR A 84 1.08 -1.76 -1.25
C THR A 84 1.11 -0.86 0.00
N GLY A 85 1.63 -1.38 1.12
CA GLY A 85 1.70 -0.64 2.38
C GLY A 85 0.32 -0.41 2.98
N CYS A 86 -0.13 0.85 3.02
CA CYS A 86 -1.36 1.25 3.69
C CYS A 86 -2.63 1.02 2.85
N LEU A 87 -2.52 0.96 1.52
CA LEU A 87 -3.69 0.85 0.65
C LEU A 87 -3.98 -0.62 0.32
N ARG A 88 -5.22 -1.05 0.59
CA ARG A 88 -5.66 -2.40 0.24
C ARG A 88 -5.97 -2.49 -1.25
N VAL A 89 -5.25 -3.39 -1.94
CA VAL A 89 -5.46 -3.68 -3.36
C VAL A 89 -6.09 -5.07 -3.51
N PRO A 90 -7.00 -5.28 -4.48
CA PRO A 90 -7.54 -6.61 -4.77
C PRO A 90 -6.47 -7.64 -5.15
N VAL A 91 -6.64 -8.89 -4.73
CA VAL A 91 -5.66 -9.97 -4.96
C VAL A 91 -5.34 -10.22 -6.44
N GLY A 92 -6.35 -10.12 -7.31
CA GLY A 92 -6.17 -10.34 -8.75
C GLY A 92 -5.20 -9.35 -9.39
N PHE A 93 -5.06 -8.15 -8.83
CA PHE A 93 -4.17 -7.12 -9.36
C PHE A 93 -2.70 -7.48 -9.11
N HIS A 94 -2.42 -8.08 -7.95
CA HIS A 94 -1.08 -8.62 -7.65
C HIS A 94 -0.73 -9.78 -8.59
N ASP A 95 -1.67 -10.67 -8.86
CA ASP A 95 -1.45 -11.80 -9.77
C ASP A 95 -1.19 -11.32 -11.21
N THR A 96 -1.93 -10.32 -11.69
CA THR A 96 -1.65 -9.69 -12.99
C THR A 96 -0.30 -9.00 -13.02
N LYS A 97 0.10 -8.30 -11.96
CA LYS A 97 1.44 -7.69 -11.87
C LYS A 97 2.56 -8.73 -11.92
N THR A 98 2.39 -9.86 -11.23
CA THR A 98 3.38 -10.95 -11.26
C THR A 98 3.48 -11.58 -12.65
N LYS A 99 2.35 -11.78 -13.33
CA LYS A 99 2.33 -12.24 -14.73
C LYS A 99 3.01 -11.23 -15.66
N PHE A 100 2.70 -9.94 -15.52
CA PHE A 100 3.34 -8.86 -16.28
C PHE A 100 4.86 -8.88 -16.11
N LYS A 101 5.36 -8.93 -14.86
CA LYS A 101 6.80 -9.02 -14.59
C LYS A 101 7.47 -10.25 -15.20
N ARG A 102 6.75 -11.38 -15.25
CA ARG A 102 7.23 -12.61 -15.85
C ARG A 102 7.36 -12.47 -17.37
N LEU A 103 6.33 -11.93 -18.03
CA LEU A 103 6.33 -11.69 -19.48
C LEU A 103 7.41 -10.68 -19.89
N VAL A 104 7.56 -9.58 -19.13
CA VAL A 104 8.64 -8.60 -19.37
C VAL A 104 10.00 -9.27 -19.34
N LYS A 105 10.21 -10.19 -18.38
CA LYS A 105 11.47 -10.92 -18.27
C LYS A 105 11.67 -11.89 -19.43
N GLU A 106 10.64 -12.68 -19.78
CA GLU A 106 10.68 -13.62 -20.90
C GLU A 106 10.96 -12.88 -22.23
N TYR A 107 10.32 -11.74 -22.45
CA TYR A 107 10.56 -10.91 -23.64
C TYR A 107 11.99 -10.33 -23.67
N TYR A 108 12.47 -9.84 -22.53
CA TYR A 108 13.83 -9.31 -22.43
C TYR A 108 14.89 -10.41 -22.69
N ASP A 109 14.64 -11.63 -22.23
CA ASP A 109 15.52 -12.77 -22.45
C ASP A 109 15.53 -13.21 -23.94
N GLU A 110 14.42 -13.04 -24.68
CA GLU A 110 14.30 -13.41 -26.10
C GLU A 110 14.79 -12.32 -27.08
N PHE A 111 14.41 -11.06 -26.86
CA PHE A 111 14.62 -9.96 -27.81
C PHE A 111 15.70 -8.97 -27.37
N GLY A 112 16.14 -9.02 -26.10
CA GLY A 112 17.17 -8.13 -25.55
C GLY A 112 16.72 -6.69 -25.29
N ASP A 113 15.46 -6.35 -25.58
CA ASP A 113 14.90 -5.01 -25.45
C ASP A 113 13.64 -4.98 -24.59
N ALA A 114 13.26 -3.81 -24.08
CA ALA A 114 12.07 -3.68 -23.24
C ALA A 114 10.79 -3.69 -24.11
N PRO A 115 9.80 -4.56 -23.81
CA PRO A 115 8.56 -4.64 -24.59
C PRO A 115 7.69 -3.40 -24.45
N GLY A 116 6.90 -3.12 -25.49
CA GLY A 116 5.83 -2.12 -25.45
C GLY A 116 4.73 -2.52 -24.47
N ILE A 117 4.14 -1.52 -23.79
CA ILE A 117 3.03 -1.76 -22.85
C ILE A 117 1.79 -2.29 -23.60
N ASP A 118 1.59 -1.84 -24.84
CA ASP A 118 0.46 -2.25 -25.68
C ASP A 118 0.56 -3.74 -26.07
N ASP A 119 1.73 -4.19 -26.54
CA ASP A 119 1.96 -5.60 -26.91
C ASP A 119 1.75 -6.55 -25.72
N LEU A 120 2.24 -6.16 -24.53
CA LEU A 120 2.03 -6.95 -23.31
C LEU A 120 0.56 -6.96 -22.87
N ALA A 121 -0.16 -5.86 -23.07
CA ALA A 121 -1.59 -5.81 -22.75
C ALA A 121 -2.38 -6.79 -23.64
N GLU A 122 -2.08 -6.82 -24.94
CA GLU A 122 -2.67 -7.79 -25.88
C GLU A 122 -2.35 -9.23 -25.50
N GLN A 123 -1.09 -9.52 -25.19
CA GLN A 123 -0.67 -10.87 -24.77
C GLN A 123 -1.34 -11.32 -23.46
N MET A 124 -1.63 -10.38 -22.56
CA MET A 124 -2.35 -10.64 -21.31
C MET A 124 -3.88 -10.66 -21.47
N GLY A 125 -4.42 -10.33 -22.65
CA GLY A 125 -5.86 -10.23 -22.90
C GLY A 125 -6.54 -9.07 -22.16
N LEU A 126 -5.82 -7.97 -21.92
CA LEU A 126 -6.28 -6.80 -21.18
C LEU A 126 -6.21 -5.55 -22.08
N THR A 127 -7.06 -4.56 -21.80
CA THR A 127 -6.91 -3.25 -22.42
C THR A 127 -5.76 -2.48 -21.78
N ARG A 128 -5.00 -1.70 -22.57
CA ARG A 128 -3.94 -0.81 -22.09
C ARG A 128 -4.34 0.03 -20.86
N PRO A 129 -5.46 0.80 -20.86
CA PRO A 129 -5.84 1.61 -19.70
C PRO A 129 -6.06 0.76 -18.44
N ARG A 130 -6.58 -0.47 -18.59
CA ARG A 130 -6.77 -1.38 -17.46
C ARG A 130 -5.44 -1.86 -16.90
N LEU A 131 -4.49 -2.20 -17.77
CA LEU A 131 -3.14 -2.60 -17.35
C LEU A 131 -2.42 -1.46 -16.62
N GLU A 132 -2.51 -0.23 -17.12
CA GLU A 132 -1.93 0.95 -16.47
C GLU A 132 -2.51 1.20 -15.08
N VAL A 133 -3.84 1.09 -14.92
CA VAL A 133 -4.51 1.22 -13.60
C VAL A 133 -4.02 0.14 -12.64
N ILE A 134 -3.91 -1.12 -13.09
CA ILE A 134 -3.40 -2.23 -12.27
C ILE A 134 -1.96 -1.96 -11.82
N LEU A 135 -1.09 -1.55 -12.76
CA LEU A 135 0.32 -1.28 -12.48
C LEU A 135 0.47 -0.10 -11.52
N ARG A 136 -0.30 0.98 -11.71
CA ARG A 136 -0.31 2.16 -10.83
C ARG A 136 -0.81 1.82 -9.42
N SER A 137 -1.91 1.08 -9.31
CA SER A 137 -2.52 0.71 -8.03
C SER A 137 -1.64 -0.21 -7.20
N THR A 138 -0.81 -1.03 -7.85
CA THR A 138 0.08 -1.99 -7.17
C THR A 138 1.49 -1.41 -6.94
N ARG A 139 1.71 -0.10 -7.12
CA ARG A 139 3.00 0.53 -6.80
C ARG A 139 3.17 0.61 -5.27
N PRO A 140 4.38 0.35 -4.74
CA PRO A 140 4.64 0.58 -3.33
C PRO A 140 4.56 2.08 -3.03
N LEU A 141 4.04 2.43 -1.86
CA LEU A 141 4.01 3.80 -1.37
C LEU A 141 5.41 4.22 -0.90
N VAL A 142 5.71 5.50 -1.05
CA VAL A 142 6.94 6.14 -0.55
C VAL A 142 6.59 6.92 0.71
N SER A 143 7.47 6.87 1.72
CA SER A 143 7.29 7.67 2.94
C SER A 143 7.54 9.14 2.65
N ILE A 144 6.68 10.02 3.18
CA ILE A 144 6.85 11.48 3.11
C ILE A 144 8.01 11.91 4.02
N ASP A 145 8.23 11.18 5.12
CA ASP A 145 9.36 11.37 6.03
C ASP A 145 10.66 10.75 5.50
N ALA A 146 10.67 10.22 4.26
CA ALA A 146 11.89 9.69 3.68
C ALA A 146 12.87 10.84 3.44
N PRO A 147 14.13 10.75 3.95
CA PRO A 147 15.14 11.75 3.63
C PRO A 147 15.47 11.68 2.14
N LEU A 148 15.46 12.84 1.49
CA LEU A 148 15.90 12.98 0.13
C LEU A 148 17.42 12.97 0.12
N ARG A 149 18.01 11.88 -0.37
CA ARG A 149 19.43 11.85 -0.64
C ARG A 149 19.71 12.64 -1.91
N THR A 150 19.95 13.94 -1.77
CA THR A 150 20.43 14.82 -2.86
C THR A 150 21.87 14.45 -3.21
N GLY A 151 22.04 13.31 -3.88
CA GLY A 151 23.33 12.76 -4.30
C GLY A 151 24.06 13.52 -5.40
N ALA A 152 23.86 14.84 -5.55
CA ALA A 152 24.44 15.63 -6.64
C ALA A 152 25.05 16.98 -6.23
N VAL A 153 24.98 17.43 -4.97
CA VAL A 153 25.52 18.76 -4.60
C VAL A 153 26.81 18.71 -3.76
N THR A 154 27.25 17.55 -3.24
CA THR A 154 28.44 17.53 -2.36
C THR A 154 29.42 16.38 -2.64
N GLN A 155 29.77 16.17 -3.91
CA GLN A 155 31.04 15.51 -4.26
C GLN A 155 31.95 16.45 -5.06
N ALA A 156 32.15 17.67 -4.57
CA ALA A 156 33.29 18.50 -4.94
C ALA A 156 33.56 19.52 -3.82
N GLY A 157 34.45 19.19 -2.88
CA GLY A 157 34.93 20.18 -1.91
C GLY A 157 35.12 19.63 -0.50
N LYS A 158 36.39 19.43 -0.15
CA LYS A 158 36.90 19.14 1.20
C LYS A 158 36.64 20.29 2.18
N ALA A 159 36.67 19.91 3.46
CA ALA A 159 37.10 20.72 4.61
C ALA A 159 36.15 21.83 5.07
N GLY A 160 35.20 21.46 5.93
CA GLY A 160 34.46 22.38 6.77
C GLY A 160 33.59 21.59 7.72
N ASN A 161 33.80 21.76 9.03
CA ASN A 161 33.10 21.06 10.10
C ASN A 161 31.72 21.70 10.34
N ASP A 162 30.89 21.77 9.30
CA ASP A 162 29.55 22.34 9.38
C ASP A 162 28.51 21.24 9.19
N VAL A 163 27.94 20.81 10.31
CA VAL A 163 26.91 19.77 10.43
C VAL A 163 25.57 20.37 10.00
N SER A 164 25.48 20.72 8.73
CA SER A 164 24.26 21.17 8.06
C SER A 164 24.13 20.49 6.70
N GLN A 165 24.43 19.18 6.62
CA GLN A 165 23.76 18.34 5.64
C GLN A 165 22.29 18.32 6.06
N THR A 166 21.54 19.31 5.58
CA THR A 166 20.10 19.38 5.78
C THR A 166 19.51 18.08 5.26
N ASN A 167 19.05 17.24 6.19
CA ASN A 167 18.24 16.07 5.89
C ASN A 167 16.90 16.59 5.34
N LEU A 168 16.91 17.11 4.11
CA LEU A 168 15.71 17.55 3.41
C LEU A 168 14.78 16.35 3.31
N LEU A 169 13.60 16.46 3.90
CA LEU A 169 12.58 15.43 3.79
C LEU A 169 11.80 15.64 2.50
N LEU A 170 11.14 14.58 2.01
CA LEU A 170 10.19 14.74 0.93
C LEU A 170 9.03 15.66 1.34
N ALA A 171 8.64 15.64 2.61
CA ALA A 171 7.66 16.53 3.22
C ALA A 171 7.94 18.01 2.95
N ASP A 172 9.20 18.42 3.08
CA ASP A 172 9.61 19.83 3.02
C ASP A 172 9.51 20.40 1.59
N LEU A 173 9.46 19.55 0.57
CA LEU A 173 9.31 19.95 -0.83
C LEU A 173 7.86 20.00 -1.30
N LEU A 174 6.91 19.48 -0.52
CA LEU A 174 5.50 19.46 -0.90
C LEU A 174 4.90 20.84 -0.64
N THR A 175 4.41 21.47 -1.70
CA THR A 175 3.67 22.72 -1.63
C THR A 175 2.21 22.46 -1.30
N ASP A 176 1.61 23.29 -0.45
CA ASP A 176 0.17 23.29 -0.24
C ASP A 176 -0.53 24.03 -1.38
N GLU A 177 -1.24 23.29 -2.24
CA GLU A 177 -2.01 23.86 -3.35
C GLU A 177 -3.31 24.53 -2.91
N GLN A 178 -3.80 24.26 -1.70
CA GLN A 178 -5.04 24.83 -1.17
C GLN A 178 -4.80 26.06 -0.29
N ALA A 179 -3.54 26.32 0.09
CA ALA A 179 -3.18 27.53 0.80
C ALA A 179 -3.34 28.75 -0.12
N LEU A 180 -4.33 29.60 0.18
CA LEU A 180 -4.40 30.91 -0.47
C LEU A 180 -3.16 31.73 -0.10
N PRO A 181 -2.54 32.43 -1.05
CA PRO A 181 -1.44 33.32 -0.74
C PRO A 181 -1.92 34.44 0.20
N PRO A 182 -1.03 34.98 1.06
CA PRO A 182 -1.41 35.97 2.07
C PRO A 182 -1.95 37.26 1.44
N GLU A 183 -1.53 37.58 0.22
CA GLU A 183 -2.01 38.72 -0.56
C GLU A 183 -3.52 38.56 -0.85
N ASP A 184 -3.94 37.43 -1.41
CA ASP A 184 -5.35 37.14 -1.70
C ASP A 184 -6.22 37.13 -0.43
N LEU A 185 -5.71 36.62 0.69
CA LEU A 185 -6.44 36.65 1.97
C LEU A 185 -6.68 38.09 2.45
N VAL A 186 -5.68 38.95 2.32
CA VAL A 186 -5.78 40.37 2.67
C VAL A 186 -6.74 41.07 1.72
N GLU A 187 -6.67 40.81 0.41
CA GLU A 187 -7.60 41.36 -0.58
C GLU A 187 -9.06 40.96 -0.28
N LEU A 188 -9.32 39.69 0.04
CA LEU A 188 -10.65 39.22 0.42
C LEU A 188 -11.15 39.90 1.71
N SER A 189 -10.27 40.14 2.68
CA SER A 189 -10.63 40.85 3.91
C SER A 189 -10.99 42.32 3.64
N PHE A 190 -10.23 43.00 2.78
CA PHE A 190 -10.54 44.36 2.36
C PHE A 190 -11.81 44.43 1.52
N LEU A 191 -12.02 43.48 0.62
CA LEU A 191 -13.25 43.38 -0.17
C LEU A 191 -14.47 43.26 0.75
N ARG A 192 -14.40 42.37 1.75
CA ARG A 192 -15.47 42.21 2.74
C ARG A 192 -15.73 43.51 3.50
N GLN A 193 -14.69 44.18 3.98
CA GLN A 193 -14.84 45.43 4.72
C GLN A 193 -15.39 46.56 3.86
N ASN A 194 -14.96 46.66 2.60
CA ASN A 194 -15.47 47.64 1.65
C ASN A 194 -16.95 47.39 1.31
N LEU A 195 -17.35 46.13 1.14
CA LEU A 195 -18.76 45.77 0.96
C LEU A 195 -19.60 46.11 2.19
N GLU A 196 -19.12 45.81 3.40
CA GLU A 196 -19.82 46.19 4.64
C GLU A 196 -19.95 47.71 4.78
N ASN A 197 -18.90 48.47 4.46
CA ASN A 197 -18.91 49.92 4.47
C ASN A 197 -19.88 50.50 3.43
N ALA A 198 -19.83 50.02 2.18
CA ALA A 198 -20.72 50.46 1.11
C ALA A 198 -22.20 50.16 1.43
N MET A 199 -22.49 48.97 1.97
CA MET A 199 -23.83 48.63 2.45
C MET A 199 -24.28 49.51 3.62
N ALA A 200 -23.36 49.94 4.49
CA ALA A 200 -23.69 50.83 5.61
C ALA A 200 -23.94 52.27 5.17
N THR A 201 -23.27 52.74 4.11
CA THR A 201 -23.42 54.12 3.61
C THR A 201 -24.62 54.30 2.69
N GLU A 202 -24.93 53.33 1.83
CA GLU A 202 -25.94 53.51 0.78
C GLU A 202 -27.30 52.87 1.08
N LEU A 203 -27.37 51.86 1.96
CA LEU A 203 -28.61 51.10 2.19
C LEU A 203 -29.22 51.39 3.56
N ALA A 204 -30.55 51.31 3.63
CA ALA A 204 -31.26 51.34 4.90
C ALA A 204 -31.03 50.04 5.70
N PRO A 205 -31.17 50.06 7.05
CA PRO A 205 -30.87 48.91 7.90
C PRO A 205 -31.61 47.62 7.48
N HIS A 206 -32.86 47.75 7.03
CA HIS A 206 -33.70 46.63 6.62
C HIS A 206 -33.28 46.03 5.27
N GLU A 207 -32.80 46.83 4.32
CA GLU A 207 -32.34 46.37 3.01
C GLU A 207 -31.02 45.58 3.13
N ARG A 208 -30.12 46.05 4.02
CA ARG A 208 -28.88 45.35 4.35
C ARG A 208 -29.12 43.97 4.94
N ASP A 209 -30.07 43.85 5.87
CA ASP A 209 -30.37 42.58 6.53
C ASP A 209 -31.00 41.57 5.56
N VAL A 210 -31.83 42.04 4.61
CA VAL A 210 -32.37 41.19 3.53
C VAL A 210 -31.24 40.67 2.62
N LEU A 211 -30.27 41.51 2.27
CA LEU A 211 -29.13 41.09 1.43
C LEU A 211 -28.23 40.06 2.13
N ARG A 212 -27.91 40.27 3.42
CA ARG A 212 -27.14 39.30 4.22
C ARG A 212 -27.85 37.94 4.28
N LEU A 213 -29.15 37.95 4.57
CA LEU A 213 -29.94 36.71 4.65
C LEU A 213 -30.10 36.02 3.30
N ARG A 214 -30.17 36.76 2.19
CA ARG A 214 -30.36 36.19 0.85
C ARG A 214 -29.08 35.63 0.25
N LEU A 215 -27.94 36.29 0.46
CA LEU A 215 -26.65 35.91 -0.13
C LEU A 215 -25.74 35.13 0.83
N GLY A 216 -26.09 35.07 2.12
CA GLY A 216 -25.28 34.40 3.14
C GLY A 216 -23.95 35.10 3.41
N LEU A 217 -23.96 36.44 3.39
CA LEU A 217 -22.80 37.30 3.71
C LEU A 217 -22.61 37.43 5.22
#